data_AF-A0A6G3PY44-F1
#
_entry.id   AF-A0A6G3PY44-F1
#
_cell.length_a   1.000
_cell.length_b   1.000
_cell.length_c   1.000
_cell.angle_alpha   90.00
_cell.angle_beta   90.00
_cell.angle_gamma   90.00
#
_symmetry.space_group_name_H-M   'P 1'
#
loop_
_entity.id
_entity.type
_entity.pdbx_description
1 polymer ?
#
loop_
_entity_poly.entity_id
_entity_poly.type
_entity_poly.pdbx_seq_one_letter_code
_entity_poly.pdbx_strand_id
1 'polypeptide(L)'
;TVTGRLLPLGVDVQEHATAVQAQVHAVLEPAGGGAPRLVRASVSAPKPDTVVGAGLWQLLRPRMSLLGAVGEGRSAEVEAMPVTAEGDLLWDDALARTGEPADAFATARVMLSAATAARVEPLDRHPVRIAVPVLLEGYAAREGEDGLAFEVAGRLLAVDTDRMPAAGPLTPEAVAASHACVGLLRWDAGEFLLQPLAVETTVRKKTVAVHAGAWAGGTPDKAGVRAEKAATDAVAVLRERAGRLLRT
;
A
#
# COMPACT_ATOMS: atom_id res chain seq x y z
N THR A 1 20.70 3.53 9.24
CA THR A 1 20.44 3.05 7.87
C THR A 1 20.20 1.55 7.91
N VAL A 2 19.71 0.94 6.84
CA VAL A 2 19.47 -0.50 6.70
C VAL A 2 19.92 -1.00 5.33
N THR A 3 20.36 -2.26 5.29
CA THR A 3 20.71 -2.99 4.06
C THR A 3 20.04 -4.35 4.09
N GLY A 4 19.46 -4.76 2.98
CA GLY A 4 18.73 -6.03 2.89
C GLY A 4 17.70 -6.05 1.78
N ARG A 5 16.83 -7.06 1.83
CA ARG A 5 15.76 -7.27 0.87
C ARG A 5 14.44 -6.79 1.43
N LEU A 6 13.82 -5.85 0.74
CA LEU A 6 12.49 -5.32 1.05
C LEU A 6 11.44 -6.13 0.28
N LEU A 7 10.48 -6.70 1.00
CA LEU A 7 9.39 -7.52 0.48
C LEU A 7 8.06 -6.77 0.70
N PRO A 8 7.50 -6.10 -0.33
CA PRO A 8 6.25 -5.36 -0.19
C PRO A 8 5.06 -6.26 0.16
N LEU A 9 4.24 -5.81 1.10
CA LEU A 9 2.98 -6.46 1.48
C LEU A 9 1.76 -5.77 0.83
N GLY A 10 1.84 -4.45 0.66
CA GLY A 10 0.76 -3.65 0.10
C GLY A 10 0.99 -2.16 0.27
N VAL A 11 0.07 -1.35 -0.27
CA VAL A 11 0.18 0.12 -0.28
C VAL A 11 -1.08 0.75 0.25
N ASP A 12 -0.92 1.61 1.26
CA ASP A 12 -1.93 2.57 1.70
C ASP A 12 -1.74 3.87 0.90
N VAL A 13 -2.78 4.32 0.20
CA VAL A 13 -2.75 5.59 -0.54
C VAL A 13 -3.60 6.60 0.22
N GLN A 14 -2.93 7.62 0.73
CA GLN A 14 -3.53 8.67 1.54
C GLN A 14 -3.70 9.91 0.67
N GLU A 15 -4.96 10.30 0.48
CA GLU A 15 -5.34 11.42 -0.36
C GLU A 15 -5.79 12.62 0.49
N HIS A 16 -5.22 13.79 0.20
CA HIS A 16 -5.67 15.08 0.69
C HIS A 16 -5.97 15.99 -0.51
N ALA A 17 -6.76 17.05 -0.32
CA ALA A 17 -7.07 18.00 -1.40
C ALA A 17 -5.81 18.59 -2.07
N THR A 18 -4.72 18.72 -1.32
CA THR A 18 -3.47 19.38 -1.78
C THR A 18 -2.26 18.46 -1.87
N ALA A 19 -2.39 17.20 -1.45
CA ALA A 19 -1.27 16.27 -1.39
C ALA A 19 -1.73 14.82 -1.53
N VAL A 20 -0.82 13.97 -1.97
CA VAL A 20 -1.00 12.52 -1.95
C VAL A 20 0.25 11.86 -1.40
N GLN A 21 0.06 10.76 -0.68
CA GLN A 21 1.13 9.88 -0.22
C GLN A 21 0.77 8.44 -0.57
N ALA A 22 1.72 7.68 -1.12
CA ALA A 22 1.67 6.24 -1.16
C ALA A 22 2.64 5.68 -0.11
N GLN A 23 2.12 4.97 0.87
CA GLN A 23 2.87 4.32 1.93
C GLN A 23 2.87 2.81 1.69
N VAL A 24 4.04 2.28 1.32
CA VAL A 24 4.27 0.85 1.15
C VAL A 24 4.57 0.24 2.52
N HIS A 25 3.77 -0.74 2.92
CA HIS A 25 4.05 -1.59 4.06
C HIS A 25 4.82 -2.81 3.58
N ALA A 26 5.92 -3.15 4.25
CA ALA A 26 6.82 -4.20 3.79
C ALA A 26 7.48 -4.94 4.96
N VAL A 27 7.99 -6.12 4.65
CA VAL A 27 8.94 -6.85 5.49
C VAL A 27 10.35 -6.60 4.96
N LEU A 28 11.26 -6.16 5.82
CA LEU A 28 12.68 -6.08 5.53
C LEU A 28 13.38 -7.32 6.09
N GLU A 29 14.05 -8.05 5.21
CA GLU A 29 14.99 -9.11 5.54
C GLU A 29 16.41 -8.54 5.57
N PRO A 30 17.06 -8.42 6.75
CA PRO A 30 18.39 -7.79 6.83
C PRO A 30 19.48 -8.62 6.13
N ALA A 31 20.36 -7.97 5.36
CA ALA A 31 21.44 -8.65 4.64
C ALA A 31 22.43 -9.38 5.57
N GLY A 32 22.62 -8.89 6.80
CA GLY A 32 23.47 -9.51 7.82
C GLY A 32 22.84 -10.71 8.53
N GLY A 33 21.64 -11.14 8.11
CA GLY A 33 20.81 -12.07 8.87
C GLY A 33 20.14 -11.40 10.07
N GLY A 34 19.25 -12.13 10.73
CA GLY A 34 18.48 -11.65 11.89
C GLY A 34 16.97 -11.74 11.66
N ALA A 35 16.20 -11.27 12.65
CA ALA A 35 14.75 -11.29 12.57
C ALA A 35 14.27 -10.33 11.45
N PRO A 36 13.28 -10.75 10.64
CA PRO A 36 12.61 -9.83 9.71
C PRO A 36 12.00 -8.65 10.47
N ARG A 37 11.90 -7.50 9.80
CA ARG A 37 11.41 -6.26 10.39
C ARG A 37 10.24 -5.71 9.60
N LEU A 38 9.18 -5.30 10.29
CA LEU A 38 8.13 -4.50 9.68
C LEU A 38 8.67 -3.08 9.46
N VAL A 39 8.56 -2.60 8.23
CA VAL A 39 8.98 -1.27 7.83
C VAL A 39 7.94 -0.64 6.93
N ARG A 40 8.01 0.69 6.80
CA ARG A 40 7.19 1.47 5.87
C ARG A 40 8.10 2.28 4.96
N ALA A 41 7.74 2.44 3.71
CA ALA A 41 8.41 3.38 2.80
C ALA A 41 7.34 4.26 2.14
N SER A 42 7.48 5.57 2.26
CA SER A 42 6.49 6.52 1.74
C SER A 42 7.06 7.40 0.65
N VAL A 43 6.25 7.67 -0.37
CA VAL A 43 6.51 8.69 -1.39
C VAL A 43 5.32 9.63 -1.45
N SER A 44 5.58 10.93 -1.51
CA SER A 44 4.53 11.95 -1.45
C SER A 44 4.75 13.01 -2.53
N ALA A 45 3.66 13.58 -3.00
CA ALA A 45 3.68 14.66 -3.97
C ALA A 45 2.57 15.69 -3.68
N PRO A 46 2.83 16.99 -3.92
CA PRO A 46 1.76 17.98 -3.95
C PRO A 46 0.83 17.71 -5.14
N LYS A 47 -0.46 17.98 -4.97
CA LYS A 47 -1.45 17.87 -6.04
C LYS A 47 -2.50 18.98 -5.96
N PRO A 48 -3.11 19.41 -7.07
CA PRO A 48 -4.39 20.12 -7.00
C PRO A 48 -5.51 19.12 -6.73
N ASP A 49 -6.60 19.62 -6.13
CA ASP A 49 -7.75 18.80 -5.70
C ASP A 49 -8.43 18.04 -6.86
N THR A 50 -8.27 18.55 -8.09
CA THR A 50 -8.81 17.92 -9.30
C THR A 50 -8.08 16.66 -9.74
N VAL A 51 -6.91 16.35 -9.18
CA VAL A 51 -6.18 15.10 -9.49
C VAL A 51 -6.58 14.04 -8.47
N VAL A 52 -7.34 13.06 -8.93
CA VAL A 52 -7.91 11.96 -8.11
C VAL A 52 -7.72 10.61 -8.80
N GLY A 53 -7.99 9.51 -8.08
CA GLY A 53 -8.00 8.15 -8.64
C GLY A 53 -6.67 7.75 -9.29
N ALA A 54 -6.70 7.12 -10.46
CA ALA A 54 -5.47 6.67 -11.13
C ALA A 54 -4.47 7.80 -11.47
N GLY A 55 -4.93 9.06 -11.47
CA GLY A 55 -4.07 10.22 -11.68
C GLY A 55 -3.05 10.46 -10.59
N LEU A 56 -3.31 9.95 -9.38
CA LEU A 56 -2.38 10.02 -8.26
C LEU A 56 -1.03 9.37 -8.59
N TRP A 57 -1.04 8.24 -9.29
CA TRP A 57 0.19 7.54 -9.66
C TRP A 57 1.08 8.35 -10.60
N GLN A 58 0.49 9.17 -11.49
CA GLN A 58 1.28 10.04 -12.38
C GLN A 58 2.12 11.05 -11.60
N LEU A 59 1.61 11.54 -10.47
CA LEU A 59 2.33 12.49 -9.62
C LEU A 59 3.46 11.80 -8.85
N LEU A 60 3.29 10.53 -8.50
CA LEU A 60 4.25 9.75 -7.73
C LEU A 60 5.32 9.05 -8.59
N ARG A 61 5.13 9.01 -9.92
CA ARG A 61 6.06 8.41 -10.89
C ARG A 61 7.52 8.82 -10.78
N PRO A 62 7.94 10.03 -10.36
CA PRO A 62 9.36 10.31 -10.20
C PRO A 62 10.10 9.36 -9.24
N ARG A 63 9.37 8.57 -8.43
CA ARG A 63 9.88 7.57 -7.48
C ARG A 63 9.56 6.13 -7.89
N MET A 64 9.79 5.79 -9.17
CA MET A 64 9.34 4.52 -9.78
C MET A 64 9.95 3.26 -9.16
N SER A 65 11.10 3.30 -8.49
CA SER A 65 11.72 2.04 -8.03
C SER A 65 10.89 1.36 -6.94
N LEU A 66 10.35 2.13 -5.99
CA LEU A 66 9.46 1.61 -4.94
C LEU A 66 8.11 1.16 -5.51
N LEU A 67 7.49 2.04 -6.30
CA LEU A 67 6.14 1.83 -6.82
C LEU A 67 6.10 0.77 -7.93
N GLY A 68 7.16 0.65 -8.71
CA GLY A 68 7.38 -0.42 -9.69
C GLY A 68 7.52 -1.77 -9.00
N ALA A 69 8.34 -1.86 -7.94
CA ALA A 69 8.47 -3.11 -7.17
C ALA A 69 7.12 -3.61 -6.64
N VAL A 70 6.29 -2.71 -6.08
CA VAL A 70 4.92 -3.04 -5.68
C VAL A 70 4.06 -3.48 -6.87
N GLY A 71 3.97 -2.65 -7.91
CA GLY A 71 3.07 -2.89 -9.04
C GLY A 71 3.39 -4.15 -9.82
N GLU A 72 4.66 -4.55 -9.86
CA GLU A 72 5.14 -5.73 -10.57
C GLU A 72 5.27 -6.98 -9.68
N GLY A 73 4.93 -6.88 -8.38
CA GLY A 73 5.05 -8.00 -7.43
C GLY A 73 6.50 -8.45 -7.26
N ARG A 74 7.41 -7.51 -7.02
CA ARG A 74 8.86 -7.72 -6.86
C ARG A 74 9.35 -7.22 -5.51
N SER A 75 10.46 -7.79 -5.05
CA SER A 75 11.23 -7.23 -3.95
C SER A 75 12.05 -6.02 -4.42
N ALA A 76 12.64 -5.31 -3.46
CA ALA A 76 13.69 -4.34 -3.71
C ALA A 76 14.91 -4.64 -2.83
N GLU A 77 16.10 -4.68 -3.43
CA GLU A 77 17.35 -4.70 -2.69
C GLU A 77 17.68 -3.27 -2.27
N VAL A 78 17.83 -3.02 -0.97
CA VAL A 78 18.16 -1.72 -0.41
C VAL A 78 19.55 -1.72 0.21
N GLU A 79 20.31 -0.66 -0.04
CA GLU A 79 21.70 -0.53 0.40
C GLU A 79 21.89 0.75 1.19
N ALA A 80 22.17 0.62 2.50
CA ALA A 80 22.35 1.75 3.41
C ALA A 80 21.18 2.77 3.40
N MET A 81 19.96 2.33 3.12
CA MET A 81 18.75 3.16 3.12
C MET A 81 18.54 3.81 4.51
N PRO A 82 18.32 5.13 4.62
CA PRO A 82 18.01 5.75 5.90
C PRO A 82 16.70 5.21 6.48
N VAL A 83 16.65 5.03 7.80
CA VAL A 83 15.48 4.54 8.52
C VAL A 83 15.29 5.36 9.80
N THR A 84 14.05 5.72 10.11
CA THR A 84 13.69 6.38 11.37
C THR A 84 13.70 5.39 12.53
N ALA A 85 13.66 5.88 13.77
CA ALA A 85 13.48 5.03 14.95
C ALA A 85 12.18 4.22 14.90
N GLU A 86 11.18 4.70 14.15
CA GLU A 86 9.85 4.09 14.02
C GLU A 86 9.74 3.09 12.85
N GLY A 87 10.84 2.88 12.11
CA GLY A 87 10.87 1.92 11.00
C GLY A 87 10.39 2.49 9.66
N ASP A 88 10.33 3.82 9.51
CA ASP A 88 10.08 4.46 8.22
C ASP A 88 11.37 4.60 7.44
N LEU A 89 11.41 4.02 6.24
CA LEU A 89 12.47 4.18 5.27
C LEU A 89 12.32 5.53 4.58
N LEU A 90 13.38 6.34 4.60
CA LEU A 90 13.44 7.57 3.81
C LEU A 90 13.90 7.18 2.41
N TRP A 91 12.95 6.98 1.51
CA TRP A 91 13.21 6.37 0.21
C TRP A 91 14.15 7.21 -0.67
N ASP A 92 15.24 6.58 -1.11
CA ASP A 92 16.16 7.10 -2.10
C ASP A 92 16.37 6.06 -3.21
N ASP A 93 15.96 6.40 -4.44
CA ASP A 93 16.08 5.53 -5.60
C ASP A 93 17.55 5.16 -5.90
N ALA A 94 18.52 5.99 -5.50
CA ALA A 94 19.94 5.66 -5.67
C ALA A 94 20.41 4.51 -4.76
N LEU A 95 19.65 4.22 -3.70
CA LEU A 95 19.95 3.21 -2.69
C LEU A 95 19.07 1.96 -2.84
N ALA A 96 18.30 1.86 -3.92
CA ALA A 96 17.37 0.77 -4.17
C ALA A 96 17.55 0.18 -5.57
N ARG A 97 17.46 -1.14 -5.67
CA ARG A 97 17.46 -1.88 -6.94
C ARG A 97 16.30 -2.86 -6.96
N THR A 98 15.66 -3.04 -8.10
CA THR A 98 14.63 -4.06 -8.27
C THR A 98 15.22 -5.45 -7.98
N GLY A 99 14.57 -6.20 -7.10
CA GLY A 99 14.94 -7.57 -6.74
C GLY A 99 14.06 -8.61 -7.43
N GLU A 100 14.06 -9.85 -6.92
CA GLU A 100 13.31 -10.99 -7.46
C GLU A 100 11.78 -10.87 -7.29
N PRO A 101 10.97 -11.68 -8.00
CA PRO A 101 9.53 -11.76 -7.74
C PRO A 101 9.25 -12.06 -6.26
N ALA A 102 8.33 -11.30 -5.68
CA ALA A 102 7.93 -11.40 -4.29
C ALA A 102 6.42 -11.29 -4.19
N ASP A 103 5.75 -12.43 -4.05
CA ASP A 103 4.31 -12.47 -3.82
C ASP A 103 3.98 -12.00 -2.40
N ALA A 104 3.07 -11.03 -2.29
CA ALA A 104 2.74 -10.41 -1.00
C ALA A 104 2.10 -11.40 -0.03
N PHE A 105 1.28 -12.33 -0.53
CA PHE A 105 0.60 -13.31 0.31
C PHE A 105 1.55 -14.42 0.77
N ALA A 106 2.43 -14.91 -0.10
CA ALA A 106 3.50 -15.84 0.27
C ALA A 106 4.44 -15.20 1.30
N THR A 107 4.84 -13.95 1.08
CA THR A 107 5.62 -13.17 2.05
C THR A 107 4.88 -13.07 3.37
N ALA A 108 3.59 -12.73 3.34
CA ALA A 108 2.79 -12.58 4.55
C ALA A 108 2.69 -13.89 5.36
N ARG A 109 2.40 -15.02 4.68
CA ARG A 109 2.29 -16.35 5.30
C ARG A 109 3.59 -16.80 5.96
N VAL A 110 4.73 -16.52 5.34
CA VAL A 110 6.04 -17.00 5.80
C VAL A 110 6.66 -16.06 6.83
N MET A 111 6.53 -14.74 6.65
CA MET A 111 7.38 -13.77 7.35
C MET A 111 6.66 -12.96 8.43
N LEU A 112 5.34 -12.72 8.32
CA LEU A 112 4.66 -11.79 9.25
C LEU A 112 4.72 -12.24 10.71
N SER A 113 4.62 -13.54 10.97
CA SER A 113 4.64 -14.08 12.34
C SER A 113 5.99 -13.90 13.04
N ALA A 114 7.08 -13.83 12.28
CA ALA A 114 8.44 -13.60 12.79
C ALA A 114 8.89 -12.14 12.68
N ALA A 115 8.15 -11.31 11.92
CA ALA A 115 8.52 -9.93 11.68
C ALA A 115 8.32 -9.06 12.92
N THR A 116 9.34 -8.28 13.26
CA THR A 116 9.34 -7.41 14.43
C THR A 116 9.03 -5.97 14.04
N ALA A 117 8.09 -5.34 14.74
CA ALA A 117 7.84 -3.91 14.60
C ALA A 117 8.92 -3.08 15.32
N ALA A 118 9.13 -1.85 14.86
CA ALA A 118 9.94 -0.89 15.59
C ALA A 118 9.33 -0.59 16.97
N ARG A 119 10.18 -0.38 17.97
CA ARG A 119 9.73 -0.04 19.33
C ARG A 119 9.21 1.39 19.34
N VAL A 120 7.97 1.57 19.82
CA VAL A 120 7.38 2.89 20.08
C VAL A 120 7.60 3.25 21.55
N GLU A 121 8.29 4.36 21.80
CA GLU A 121 8.52 4.86 23.16
C GLU A 121 7.20 5.19 23.86
N PRO A 122 7.10 5.02 25.20
CA PRO A 122 5.81 5.12 25.91
C PRO A 122 5.01 6.39 25.65
N LEU A 123 5.68 7.55 25.52
CA LEU A 123 5.03 8.84 25.28
C LEU A 123 4.49 9.00 23.85
N ASP A 124 4.99 8.20 22.92
CA ASP A 124 4.65 8.24 21.49
C ASP A 124 3.55 7.23 21.12
N ARG A 125 3.09 6.44 22.09
CA ARG A 125 2.02 5.45 21.93
C ARG A 125 0.67 6.13 21.87
N HIS A 126 0.26 6.50 20.67
CA HIS A 126 -1.07 7.02 20.39
C HIS A 126 -1.86 6.01 19.53
N PRO A 127 -3.07 5.59 19.93
CA PRO A 127 -3.83 4.56 19.20
C PRO A 127 -4.07 4.85 17.72
N VAL A 128 -4.29 6.12 17.35
CA VAL A 128 -4.44 6.55 15.93
C VAL A 128 -3.21 6.23 15.05
N ARG A 129 -2.06 5.93 15.66
CA ARG A 129 -0.83 5.56 14.93
C ARG A 129 -0.73 4.05 14.67
N ILE A 130 -1.65 3.25 15.23
CA ILE A 130 -1.66 1.80 15.04
C ILE A 130 -2.12 1.52 13.62
N ALA A 131 -1.22 0.92 12.83
CA ALA A 131 -1.47 0.41 11.50
C ALA A 131 -0.56 -0.80 11.27
N VAL A 132 -0.99 -1.95 11.80
CA VAL A 132 -0.16 -3.17 11.84
C VAL A 132 -0.52 -4.07 10.66
N PRO A 133 0.43 -4.45 9.80
CA PRO A 133 0.18 -5.41 8.74
C PRO A 133 -0.27 -6.76 9.31
N VAL A 134 -1.36 -7.29 8.78
CA VAL A 134 -1.92 -8.59 9.15
C VAL A 134 -2.26 -9.39 7.89
N LEU A 135 -2.19 -10.71 8.03
CA LEU A 135 -2.78 -11.66 7.09
C LEU A 135 -3.99 -12.31 7.78
N LEU A 136 -5.15 -12.23 7.14
CA LEU A 136 -6.35 -12.94 7.56
C LEU A 136 -6.70 -13.99 6.51
N GLU A 137 -7.02 -15.19 7.01
CA GLU A 137 -7.46 -16.34 6.23
C GLU A 137 -8.53 -17.08 7.04
N GLY A 138 -9.34 -17.91 6.37
CA GLY A 138 -10.37 -18.71 7.05
C GLY A 138 -11.50 -17.87 7.66
N TYR A 139 -11.74 -16.67 7.15
CA TYR A 139 -12.87 -15.83 7.53
C TYR A 139 -14.09 -16.06 6.64
N ALA A 140 -15.26 -15.67 7.14
CA ALA A 140 -16.45 -15.49 6.32
C ALA A 140 -16.75 -13.99 6.17
N ALA A 141 -16.92 -13.52 4.93
CA ALA A 141 -17.40 -12.16 4.69
C ALA A 141 -18.89 -12.05 5.05
N ARG A 142 -19.24 -10.95 5.73
CA ARG A 142 -20.60 -10.60 6.15
C ARG A 142 -20.89 -9.17 5.69
N GLU A 143 -21.89 -9.00 4.85
CA GLU A 143 -22.42 -7.68 4.49
C GLU A 143 -23.69 -7.42 5.30
N GLY A 144 -23.77 -6.22 5.88
CA GLY A 144 -24.93 -5.79 6.68
C GLY A 144 -25.15 -4.28 6.58
N GLU A 145 -26.05 -3.74 7.41
CA GLU A 145 -26.36 -2.31 7.44
C GLU A 145 -25.15 -1.45 7.83
N ASP A 146 -24.27 -1.99 8.69
CA ASP A 146 -23.05 -1.32 9.17
C ASP A 146 -21.84 -1.48 8.22
N GLY A 147 -22.04 -2.06 7.04
CA GLY A 147 -20.99 -2.28 6.04
C GLY A 147 -20.46 -3.72 6.00
N LEU A 148 -19.22 -3.86 5.50
CA LEU A 148 -18.55 -5.16 5.35
C LEU A 148 -17.80 -5.53 6.63
N ALA A 149 -17.96 -6.77 7.09
CA ALA A 149 -17.20 -7.33 8.19
C ALA A 149 -16.67 -8.72 7.85
N PHE A 150 -15.53 -9.09 8.45
CA PHE A 150 -14.99 -10.44 8.41
C PHE A 150 -15.26 -11.15 9.73
N GLU A 151 -15.92 -12.30 9.66
CA GLU A 151 -16.07 -13.20 10.79
C GLU A 151 -14.83 -14.09 10.90
N VAL A 152 -13.97 -13.81 11.87
CA VAL A 152 -12.72 -14.53 12.15
C VAL A 152 -12.84 -15.15 13.54
N ALA A 153 -12.71 -16.47 13.65
CA ALA A 153 -12.79 -17.19 14.93
C ALA A 153 -14.03 -16.81 15.78
N GLY A 154 -15.19 -16.62 15.12
CA GLY A 154 -16.46 -16.25 15.77
C GLY A 154 -16.54 -14.79 16.24
N ARG A 155 -15.64 -13.92 15.80
CA ARG A 155 -15.63 -12.48 16.09
C ARG A 155 -15.76 -11.71 14.79
N LEU A 156 -16.56 -10.65 14.80
CA LEU A 156 -16.67 -9.73 13.69
C LEU A 156 -15.54 -8.70 13.78
N LEU A 157 -14.82 -8.52 12.68
CA LEU A 157 -13.86 -7.46 12.45
C LEU A 157 -14.39 -6.60 11.31
N ALA A 158 -14.74 -5.35 11.60
CA ALA A 158 -15.22 -4.42 10.59
C ALA A 158 -14.12 -4.14 9.56
N VAL A 159 -14.51 -4.09 8.29
CA VAL A 159 -13.62 -3.84 7.15
C VAL A 159 -13.87 -2.42 6.66
N ASP A 160 -12.84 -1.59 6.72
CA ASP A 160 -12.88 -0.20 6.29
C ASP A 160 -12.66 -0.14 4.77
N THR A 161 -13.75 -0.30 4.02
CA THR A 161 -13.77 -0.18 2.57
C THR A 161 -13.71 1.27 2.08
N ASP A 162 -14.02 2.25 2.95
CA ASP A 162 -14.02 3.67 2.60
C ASP A 162 -12.60 4.23 2.45
N ARG A 163 -11.62 3.64 3.14
CA ARG A 163 -10.19 3.92 2.96
C ARG A 163 -9.54 3.24 1.76
N MET A 164 -10.29 2.47 0.96
CA MET A 164 -9.73 1.85 -0.24
C MET A 164 -9.53 2.88 -1.34
N PRO A 165 -8.32 2.96 -1.93
CA PRO A 165 -8.08 3.99 -2.93
C PRO A 165 -8.79 3.66 -4.24
N ALA A 166 -9.54 4.62 -4.77
CA ALA A 166 -10.06 4.61 -6.14
C ALA A 166 -8.93 4.64 -7.21
N ALA A 167 -7.67 4.66 -6.78
CA ALA A 167 -6.49 4.61 -7.62
C ALA A 167 -6.05 3.18 -7.97
N GLY A 168 -6.74 2.13 -7.52
CA GLY A 168 -6.36 0.74 -7.82
C GLY A 168 -7.54 -0.15 -8.23
N PRO A 169 -7.26 -1.41 -8.59
CA PRO A 169 -8.29 -2.39 -8.95
C PRO A 169 -8.96 -3.06 -7.74
N LEU A 170 -8.53 -2.75 -6.51
CA LEU A 170 -9.12 -3.31 -5.30
C LEU A 170 -10.47 -2.65 -5.03
N THR A 171 -11.56 -3.41 -5.11
CA THR A 171 -12.93 -2.91 -4.89
C THR A 171 -13.60 -3.61 -3.69
N PRO A 172 -14.61 -2.98 -3.06
CA PRO A 172 -15.36 -3.61 -1.96
C PRO A 172 -15.90 -4.99 -2.33
N GLU A 173 -16.35 -5.19 -3.57
CA GLU A 173 -16.87 -6.48 -4.04
C GLU A 173 -15.77 -7.54 -4.13
N ALA A 174 -14.55 -7.15 -4.55
CA ALA A 174 -13.40 -8.06 -4.55
C ALA A 174 -13.01 -8.46 -3.12
N VAL A 175 -13.14 -7.54 -2.16
CA VAL A 175 -12.89 -7.80 -0.74
C VAL A 175 -13.99 -8.70 -0.15
N ALA A 176 -15.26 -8.47 -0.45
CA ALA A 176 -16.35 -9.34 -0.02
C ALA A 176 -16.24 -10.76 -0.59
N ALA A 177 -15.79 -10.91 -1.83
CA ALA A 177 -15.60 -12.19 -2.51
C ALA A 177 -14.25 -12.87 -2.23
N SER A 178 -13.46 -12.36 -1.28
CA SER A 178 -12.10 -12.84 -1.01
C SER A 178 -12.06 -14.00 -0.02
N HIS A 179 -10.95 -14.75 -0.04
CA HIS A 179 -10.68 -15.84 0.90
C HIS A 179 -9.37 -15.69 1.68
N ALA A 180 -8.52 -14.73 1.27
CA ALA A 180 -7.40 -14.24 2.07
C ALA A 180 -7.29 -12.73 1.90
N CYS A 181 -6.88 -12.03 2.95
CA CYS A 181 -6.70 -10.58 2.97
C CYS A 181 -5.39 -10.21 3.66
N VAL A 182 -4.53 -9.49 2.94
CA VAL A 182 -3.43 -8.72 3.55
C VAL A 182 -3.96 -7.31 3.78
N GLY A 183 -3.94 -6.86 5.03
CA GLY A 183 -4.49 -5.57 5.43
C GLY A 183 -3.72 -4.90 6.55
N LEU A 184 -4.19 -3.73 6.98
CA LEU A 184 -3.73 -3.04 8.17
C LEU A 184 -4.80 -3.15 9.26
N LEU A 185 -4.42 -3.72 10.40
CA LEU A 185 -5.23 -3.61 11.61
C LEU A 185 -4.97 -2.24 12.22
N ARG A 186 -6.02 -1.44 12.34
CA ARG A 186 -5.98 -0.05 12.79
C ARG A 186 -6.91 0.16 13.96
N TRP A 187 -6.60 1.16 14.77
CA TRP A 187 -7.52 1.66 15.78
C TRP A 187 -8.13 2.98 15.30
N ASP A 188 -9.45 3.00 15.15
CA ASP A 188 -10.20 4.20 14.79
C ASP A 188 -11.53 4.24 15.54
N ALA A 189 -12.00 5.44 15.86
CA ALA A 189 -13.29 5.69 16.53
C ALA A 189 -13.61 4.83 17.78
N GLY A 190 -12.60 4.24 18.44
CA GLY A 190 -12.79 3.39 19.62
C GLY A 190 -12.88 1.89 19.35
N GLU A 191 -12.63 1.46 18.12
CA GLU A 191 -12.63 0.06 17.71
C GLU A 191 -11.47 -0.31 16.78
N PHE A 192 -11.29 -1.61 16.55
CA PHE A 192 -10.34 -2.09 15.57
C PHE A 192 -11.03 -2.26 14.21
N LEU A 193 -10.42 -1.67 13.18
CA LEU A 193 -10.84 -1.79 11.79
C LEU A 193 -9.76 -2.48 10.97
N LEU A 194 -10.17 -3.25 9.96
CA LEU A 194 -9.28 -3.79 8.94
C LEU A 194 -9.33 -2.90 7.70
N GLN A 195 -8.21 -2.28 7.35
CA GLN A 195 -8.05 -1.62 6.04
C GLN A 195 -7.44 -2.61 5.05
N PRO A 196 -8.15 -3.05 3.99
CA PRO A 196 -7.60 -3.96 3.00
C PRO A 196 -6.49 -3.32 2.16
N LEU A 197 -5.38 -4.04 1.96
CA LEU A 197 -4.31 -3.64 1.03
C LEU A 197 -4.24 -4.55 -0.19
N ALA A 198 -4.53 -5.84 0.00
CA ALA A 198 -4.64 -6.82 -1.05
C ALA A 198 -5.56 -7.98 -0.64
N VAL A 199 -6.21 -8.60 -1.61
CA VAL A 199 -7.06 -9.78 -1.39
C VAL A 199 -6.79 -10.88 -2.42
N GLU A 200 -6.90 -12.14 -2.00
CA GLU A 200 -7.00 -13.27 -2.91
C GLU A 200 -8.48 -13.59 -3.16
N THR A 201 -8.87 -13.63 -4.43
CA THR A 201 -10.21 -14.07 -4.87
C THR A 201 -10.08 -15.17 -5.93
N THR A 202 -11.20 -15.76 -6.35
CA THR A 202 -11.22 -16.80 -7.37
C THR A 202 -11.82 -16.27 -8.67
N VAL A 203 -11.02 -16.24 -9.74
CA VAL A 203 -11.49 -15.91 -11.10
C VAL A 203 -11.29 -17.13 -11.99
N ARG A 204 -12.38 -17.61 -12.62
CA ARG A 204 -12.35 -18.80 -13.50
C ARG A 204 -11.65 -20.00 -12.85
N LYS A 205 -11.97 -20.27 -11.56
CA LYS A 205 -11.39 -21.34 -10.74
C LYS A 205 -9.88 -21.21 -10.44
N LYS A 206 -9.28 -20.05 -10.66
CA LYS A 206 -7.90 -19.76 -10.29
C LYS A 206 -7.87 -18.71 -9.21
N THR A 207 -7.03 -18.91 -8.19
CA THR A 207 -6.72 -17.87 -7.21
C THR A 207 -5.95 -16.75 -7.90
N VAL A 208 -6.41 -15.52 -7.68
CA VAL A 208 -5.80 -14.30 -8.20
C VAL A 208 -5.73 -13.29 -7.07
N ALA A 209 -4.58 -12.63 -6.93
CA ALA A 209 -4.40 -11.54 -6.00
C ALA A 209 -4.79 -10.20 -6.65
N VAL A 210 -5.50 -9.36 -5.91
CA VAL A 210 -5.88 -7.99 -6.29
C VAL A 210 -5.28 -7.05 -5.25
N HIS A 211 -4.45 -6.10 -5.69
CA HIS A 211 -3.71 -5.20 -4.80
C HIS A 211 -4.14 -3.75 -5.02
N ALA A 212 -4.26 -2.97 -3.93
CA ALA A 212 -4.52 -1.54 -3.99
C ALA A 212 -3.46 -0.78 -4.81
N GLY A 213 -2.20 -1.21 -4.72
CA GLY A 213 -1.06 -0.62 -5.43
C GLY A 213 -0.79 -1.18 -6.83
N ALA A 214 -1.64 -2.06 -7.38
CA ALA A 214 -1.34 -2.77 -8.64
C ALA A 214 -1.15 -1.84 -9.85
N TRP A 215 -1.70 -0.62 -9.83
CA TRP A 215 -1.54 0.36 -10.92
C TRP A 215 -0.34 1.30 -10.73
N ALA A 216 0.43 1.16 -9.66
CA ALA A 216 1.49 2.10 -9.29
C ALA A 216 2.65 2.15 -10.30
N GLY A 217 2.99 1.00 -10.92
CA GLY A 217 3.97 0.89 -12.00
C GLY A 217 3.42 1.15 -13.41
N GLY A 218 2.13 1.47 -13.53
CA GLY A 218 1.37 1.36 -14.78
C GLY A 218 0.59 0.04 -14.84
N THR A 219 -0.42 -0.03 -15.70
CA THR A 219 -1.35 -1.17 -15.73
C THR A 219 -1.78 -1.55 -17.15
N PRO A 220 -1.91 -2.84 -17.48
CA PRO A 220 -2.52 -3.30 -18.72
C PRO A 220 -4.07 -3.31 -18.65
N ASP A 221 -4.64 -3.04 -17.48
CA ASP A 221 -6.09 -2.94 -17.29
C ASP A 221 -6.67 -1.79 -18.12
N LYS A 222 -7.69 -2.06 -18.95
CA LYS A 222 -8.28 -1.04 -19.83
C LYS A 222 -8.87 0.15 -19.06
N ALA A 223 -9.50 -0.10 -17.91
CA ALA A 223 -10.02 0.96 -17.05
C ALA A 223 -8.88 1.77 -16.45
N GLY A 224 -7.84 1.09 -15.98
CA GLY A 224 -6.62 1.70 -15.48
C GLY A 224 -5.92 2.58 -16.53
N VAL A 225 -5.68 2.05 -17.75
CA VAL A 225 -5.09 2.79 -18.88
C VAL A 225 -5.91 4.04 -19.23
N ARG A 226 -7.25 3.92 -19.28
CA ARG A 226 -8.12 5.05 -19.59
C ARG A 226 -8.04 6.13 -18.51
N ALA A 227 -8.09 5.72 -17.25
CA ALA A 227 -8.00 6.64 -16.11
C ALA A 227 -6.62 7.33 -16.06
N GLU A 228 -5.55 6.57 -16.36
CA GLU A 228 -4.18 7.07 -16.43
C GLU A 228 -4.00 8.13 -17.53
N LYS A 229 -4.51 7.86 -18.73
CA LYS A 229 -4.46 8.80 -19.85
C LYS A 229 -5.17 10.11 -19.52
N ALA A 230 -6.40 10.02 -19.00
CA ALA A 230 -7.19 11.19 -18.63
C ALA A 230 -6.47 12.07 -17.60
N ALA A 231 -5.81 11.46 -16.62
CA ALA A 231 -5.05 12.18 -15.62
C ALA A 231 -3.76 12.82 -16.18
N THR A 232 -3.07 12.14 -17.08
CA THR A 232 -1.84 12.66 -17.70
C THR A 232 -2.12 13.94 -18.48
N ASP A 233 -3.21 13.95 -19.26
CA ASP A 233 -3.65 15.12 -20.03
C ASP A 233 -3.98 16.30 -19.09
N ALA A 234 -4.67 16.04 -17.98
CA ALA A 234 -5.01 17.06 -16.99
C ALA A 234 -3.76 17.66 -16.29
N VAL A 235 -2.81 16.81 -15.87
CA VAL A 235 -1.57 17.25 -15.20
C VAL A 235 -0.69 18.06 -16.15
N ALA A 236 -0.60 17.68 -17.43
CA ALA A 236 0.16 18.42 -18.43
C ALA A 236 -0.35 19.87 -18.59
N VAL A 237 -1.67 20.05 -18.70
CA VAL A 237 -2.30 21.37 -18.78
C VAL A 237 -2.03 22.21 -17.53
N LEU A 238 -2.10 21.60 -16.34
CA LEU A 238 -1.85 22.29 -15.08
C LEU A 238 -0.39 22.74 -14.95
N ARG A 239 0.57 21.88 -15.33
CA ARG A 239 2.00 22.23 -15.34
C ARG A 239 2.30 23.35 -16.32
N GLU A 240 1.68 23.33 -17.51
CA GLU A 240 1.84 24.40 -18.50
C GLU A 240 1.35 25.75 -17.95
N ARG A 241 0.15 25.77 -17.34
CA ARG A 241 -0.43 26.98 -16.74
C ARG A 241 0.44 27.51 -15.59
N ALA A 242 0.90 26.64 -14.69
CA ALA A 242 1.80 27.02 -13.60
C ALA A 242 3.13 27.59 -14.13
N GLY A 243 3.71 26.96 -15.16
CA GLY A 243 4.94 27.45 -15.79
C GLY A 243 4.78 28.80 -16.49
N ARG A 244 3.58 29.17 -16.96
CA ARG A 244 3.31 30.52 -17.46
C ARG A 244 3.25 31.55 -16.33
N LEU A 245 2.62 31.20 -15.20
CA LEU A 245 2.52 32.07 -14.02
C LEU A 245 3.86 32.34 -13.34
N LEU A 246 4.81 31.40 -13.39
CA LEU A 246 6.14 31.55 -12.79
C LEU A 246 7.12 32.35 -13.68
N ARG A 247 6.74 32.67 -14.93
CA ARG A 247 7.56 33.44 -15.88
C ARG A 247 7.18 34.93 -15.95
N THR A 248 6.17 35.34 -15.20
CA THR A 248 5.74 36.73 -14.99
C THR A 248 6.21 37.22 -13.65
#